data_AF-A0A950EKZ6-F1
#
_entry.id   AF-A0A950EKZ6-F1
#
_cell.length_a   1.000
_cell.length_b   1.000
_cell.length_c   1.000
_cell.angle_alpha   90.00
_cell.angle_beta   90.00
_cell.angle_gamma   90.00
#
_symmetry.space_group_name_H-M   'P 1'
#
loop_
_entity.id
_entity.type
_entity.pdbx_description
1 polymer ?
#
loop_
_entity_poly.entity_id
_entity_poly.type
_entity_poly.pdbx_seq_one_letter_code
_entity_poly.pdbx_strand_id
1 'polypeptide(L)' 'MEWGESLGMALAMVLILEGLLPLLAPQQWRRMFTQLLQLRDGQLRFCGLLCIAAGAIMLFWL' A
#
# COMPACT_ATOMS: atom_id res chain seq x y z
N MET A 1 -22.22 -18.00 -2.88
CA MET A 1 -21.93 -16.55 -3.00
C MET A 1 -20.75 -16.27 -2.09
N GLU A 2 -19.56 -16.75 -2.47
CA GLU A 2 -18.38 -16.87 -1.59
C GLU A 2 -17.39 -15.70 -1.75
N TRP A 3 -17.55 -14.90 -2.81
CA TRP A 3 -16.70 -13.73 -3.09
C TRP A 3 -16.70 -12.67 -1.98
N GLY A 4 -17.82 -12.54 -1.25
CA GLY A 4 -17.94 -11.57 -0.15
C GLY A 4 -17.03 -11.89 1.03
N GLU A 5 -16.86 -13.17 1.35
CA GLU A 5 -16.00 -13.61 2.45
C GLU A 5 -14.52 -13.46 2.12
N SER A 6 -14.12 -13.82 0.89
CA SER A 6 -12.75 -13.62 0.42
C SER A 6 -12.36 -12.15 0.34
N LEU A 7 -13.26 -11.28 -0.14
CA LEU A 7 -13.05 -9.83 -0.16
C LEU A 7 -12.96 -9.25 1.26
N GLY A 8 -13.84 -9.69 2.17
CA GLY A 8 -13.80 -9.29 3.57
C GLY A 8 -12.48 -9.67 4.24
N MET A 9 -11.97 -10.87 3.98
CA MET A 9 -10.69 -11.34 4.50
C MET A 9 -9.50 -10.58 3.92
N ALA A 10 -9.50 -10.32 2.61
CA ALA A 10 -8.47 -9.51 1.96
C ALA A 10 -8.44 -8.08 2.54
N LEU A 11 -9.60 -7.45 2.72
CA LEU A 11 -9.70 -6.13 3.32
C LEU A 11 -9.22 -6.12 4.77
N ALA A 12 -9.60 -7.12 5.57
CA ALA A 12 -9.13 -7.26 6.95
C ALA A 12 -7.60 -7.38 7.03
N MET A 13 -6.99 -8.17 6.13
CA MET A 13 -5.52 -8.27 6.05
C MET A 13 -4.86 -6.93 5.71
N VAL A 14 -5.39 -6.19 4.73
CA VAL A 14 -4.87 -4.86 4.37
C VAL A 14 -4.95 -3.90 5.55
N LEU A 15 -6.08 -3.86 6.26
CA LEU A 15 -6.25 -3.00 7.44
C LEU A 15 -5.30 -3.34 8.58
N ILE A 16 -5.07 -4.65 8.84
CA ILE A 16 -4.11 -5.08 9.86
C ILE A 16 -2.70 -4.63 9.48
N LEU A 17 -2.28 -4.85 8.23
CA LEU A 17 -0.95 -4.46 7.75
C LEU A 17 -0.76 -2.93 7.76
N GLU A 18 -1.77 -2.18 7.33
CA GLU A 18 -1.75 -0.72 7.31
C GLU A 18 -1.69 -0.14 8.73
N GLY A 19 -2.39 -0.74 9.69
CA GLY A 19 -2.37 -0.34 11.10
C GLY A 19 -1.11 -0.78 11.87
N LEU A 20 -0.38 -1.78 11.39
CA LEU A 20 0.78 -2.34 12.10
C LEU A 20 1.95 -1.36 12.18
N LEU A 21 2.30 -0.70 11.06
CA LEU A 21 3.39 0.28 10.99
C LEU A 21 3.17 1.50 11.92
N PRO A 22 1.99 2.19 11.91
CA PRO A 22 1.74 3.29 12.83
C PRO A 22 1.66 2.86 14.29
N LEU A 23 1.24 1.62 14.58
CA LEU A 23 1.18 1.10 15.96
C LEU A 23 2.57 0.76 16.52
N LEU A 24 3.41 0.08 15.74
CA LEU A 24 4.74 -0.36 16.19
C LEU A 24 5.80 0.75 16.11
N ALA A 25 5.74 1.60 15.08
CA ALA A 25 6.79 2.58 14.79
C ALA A 25 6.21 3.94 14.33
N PRO A 26 5.46 4.64 15.21
CA PRO A 26 4.75 5.88 14.85
C PRO A 26 5.69 7.01 14.40
N GLN A 27 6.91 7.08 14.93
CA GLN A 27 7.88 8.11 14.54
C GLN A 27 8.44 7.87 13.14
N GLN A 28 8.81 6.63 12.82
CA GLN A 28 9.30 6.22 11.51
C GLN A 28 8.21 6.38 10.46
N TRP A 29 6.98 5.96 10.78
CA TRP A 29 5.81 6.16 9.91
C TRP A 29 5.61 7.64 9.56
N ARG A 30 5.60 8.53 10.56
CA ARG A 30 5.44 9.98 10.34
C ARG A 30 6.57 10.57 9.49
N ARG A 31 7.81 10.13 9.69
CA ARG A 31 8.97 10.57 8.89
C ARG A 31 8.83 10.15 7.43
N MET A 32 8.47 8.90 7.18
CA MET A 32 8.23 8.38 5.83
C MET A 32 7.13 9.16 5.13
N PHE A 33 6.02 9.42 5.82
CA PHE A 33 4.91 10.20 5.27
C PHE A 33 5.31 11.65 4.94
N THR A 34 6.13 12.27 5.80
CA THR A 34 6.62 13.63 5.58
C THR A 34 7.57 13.68 4.38
N GLN A 35 8.41 12.65 4.20
CA GLN A 35 9.28 12.52 3.02
C GLN A 35 8.46 12.34 1.74
N LEU A 36 7.38 11.55 1.79
CA LEU A 36 6.46 11.38 0.66
C LEU A 36 5.79 12.70 0.27
N LEU A 37 5.39 13.53 1.24
CA LEU A 37 4.80 14.85 1.01
C LEU A 37 5.81 15.86 0.42
N GLN A 38 7.11 15.64 0.58
CA GLN A 38 8.15 16.48 -0.02
C GLN A 38 8.46 16.12 -1.48
N LEU A 39 7.95 14.99 -1.98
CA LEU A 39 8.13 14.60 -3.38
C LEU A 39 7.31 15.53 -4.29
N ARG A 40 7.86 15.83 -5.46
CA ARG A 40 7.10 16.53 -6.50
C ARG A 40 6.00 15.61 -7.04
N ASP A 41 4.88 16.18 -7.50
CA ASP A 41 3.76 15.41 -8.06
C ASP A 41 4.19 14.40 -9.14
N GLY A 42 5.17 14.76 -9.98
CA GLY A 42 5.72 13.85 -10.99
C GLY A 42 6.41 12.60 -10.41
N GLN A 43 7.13 12.75 -9.30
CA GLN A 43 7.79 11.63 -8.61
C GLN A 43 6.77 10.74 -7.90
N LEU A 44 5.78 11.34 -7.24
CA LEU A 44 4.71 10.60 -6.58
C LEU A 44 3.91 9.76 -7.60
N ARG A 45 3.58 10.36 -8.76
CA ARG A 45 2.91 9.64 -9.87
C ARG A 45 3.78 8.53 -10.42
N PHE A 46 5.09 8.73 -10.54
CA PHE A 46 6.01 7.69 -11.02
C PHE A 46 6.12 6.51 -10.03
N CYS A 47 6.20 6.78 -8.72
CA CYS A 47 6.10 5.73 -7.70
C CYS A 47 4.78 4.96 -7.81
N GLY A 48 3.66 5.67 -7.98
CA GLY A 48 2.35 5.02 -8.21
C GLY A 48 2.34 4.14 -9.47
N LEU A 49 2.91 4.62 -10.59
CA LEU A 49 3.04 3.85 -11.81
C LEU A 49 3.90 2.59 -11.61
N LEU A 50 5.01 2.68 -10.87
CA LEU A 50 5.84 1.54 -10.53
C LEU A 50 5.07 0.49 -9.71
N CYS A 51 4.30 0.92 -8.69
CA CYS A 51 3.48 0.00 -7.90
C CYS A 51 2.41 -0.70 -8.75
N ILE A 52 1.72 0.04 -9.62
CA ILE A 52 0.71 -0.52 -10.54
C ILE A 52 1.37 -1.50 -11.52
N ALA A 53 2.51 -1.13 -12.10
CA ALA A 53 3.23 -1.98 -13.05
C ALA A 53 3.72 -3.27 -12.38
N ALA A 54 4.30 -3.18 -11.19
CA ALA A 54 4.73 -4.36 -10.43
C ALA A 54 3.54 -5.27 -10.09
N GLY A 55 2.40 -4.71 -9.65
CA GLY A 55 1.17 -5.46 -9.41
C GLY A 55 0.63 -6.14 -10.67
N ALA A 56 0.63 -5.44 -11.80
CA ALA A 56 0.20 -5.99 -13.08
C ALA A 56 1.10 -7.13 -13.57
N ILE A 57 2.43 -7.00 -13.40
CA ILE A 57 3.39 -8.06 -13.71
C ILE A 57 3.16 -9.28 -12.80
N MET A 58 2.93 -9.06 -11.51
CA MET A 58 2.67 -10.13 -10.55
C MET A 58 1.35 -10.85 -10.85
N LEU A 59 0.29 -10.12 -11.23
CA LEU A 59 -0.97 -10.70 -11.69
C LEU A 59 -0.85 -11.43 -13.03
N PHE A 60 0.06 -11.03 -13.90
CA PHE A 60 0.31 -11.74 -15.15
C PHE A 60 1.06 -13.06 -14.93
N TRP A 61 1.89 -13.14 -13.89
CA TRP A 61 2.68 -14.32 -13.54
C TRP A 61 1.93 -15.34 -12.66
N LEU A 62 0.95 -14.88 -11.88
CA LEU A 62 0.11 -15.70 -11.01
C LEU A 62 -1.03 -16.36 -11.81
#